data_AF-A0A410WA19-F1
#
_entry.id   AF-A0A410WA19-F1
#
_cell.length_a   1.000
_cell.length_b   1.000
_cell.length_c   1.000
_cell.angle_alpha   90.00
_cell.angle_beta   90.00
_cell.angle_gamma   90.00
#
_symmetry.space_group_name_H-M   'P 1'
#
loop_
_entity.id
_entity.type
_entity.pdbx_description
1 polymer ?
#
loop_
_entity_poly.entity_id
_entity_poly.type
_entity_poly.pdbx_seq_one_letter_code
_entity_poly.pdbx_strand_id
1 'polypeptide(L)'
;MDNAQLWQRIDHPRPSTRSVKWLYLLCALIIGGAMAYVGMRWEDIPSPVPTHWGADGPDDFAPKSISAVFMGSFIFIGTIVLMVVVTGIATYAMKQNESEDHPIDRRLQSELNRVLTAKMIAYISLALALVIAVVQVCSVLPQYQHVMDGMGLFIGIMILVLVVLVLLIWWASAQTRGLQRAIEKAQQSGRMPEGAEVEGVNHHYKFGLFYYNPEDQRVIVERRYGIGIDFNYARWQGKLFAAIIFGTVVACVALPFLLS
;
A
#
# COMPACT_ATOMS: atom_id res chain seq x y z
N MET A 1 4.27 6.35 -31.86
CA MET A 1 4.91 7.39 -31.04
C MET A 1 5.06 6.84 -29.63
N ASP A 2 6.25 6.92 -29.04
CA ASP A 2 6.51 6.31 -27.72
C ASP A 2 5.96 7.17 -26.56
N ASN A 3 5.90 6.60 -25.36
CA ASN A 3 5.41 7.34 -24.19
C ASN A 3 6.30 8.52 -23.81
N ALA A 4 7.61 8.46 -24.03
CA ALA A 4 8.52 9.56 -23.65
C ALA A 4 8.23 10.83 -24.46
N GLN A 5 7.96 10.66 -25.76
CA GLN A 5 7.53 11.73 -26.67
C GLN A 5 6.14 12.27 -26.30
N LEU A 6 5.23 11.40 -25.85
CA LEU A 6 3.92 11.85 -25.35
C LEU A 6 4.06 12.77 -24.13
N TRP A 7 4.88 12.38 -23.14
CA TRP A 7 5.10 13.20 -21.95
C TRP A 7 5.74 14.56 -22.25
N GLN A 8 6.49 14.71 -23.34
CA GLN A 8 7.07 16.00 -23.73
C GLN A 8 6.04 16.97 -24.34
N ARG A 9 4.95 16.45 -24.91
CA ARG A 9 3.88 17.27 -25.54
C ARG A 9 2.87 17.81 -24.53
N ILE A 10 2.89 17.26 -23.33
CA ILE A 10 1.92 17.53 -22.27
C ILE A 10 2.68 18.28 -21.20
N ASP A 11 2.20 19.46 -20.78
CA ASP A 11 2.87 20.30 -19.78
C ASP A 11 2.75 19.70 -18.36
N HIS A 12 3.14 18.42 -18.21
CA HIS A 12 3.13 17.65 -16.98
C HIS A 12 4.42 16.82 -16.91
N PRO A 13 5.17 16.88 -15.79
CA PRO A 13 6.40 16.11 -15.68
C PRO A 13 6.09 14.61 -15.73
N ARG A 14 6.90 13.87 -16.48
CA ARG A 14 6.84 12.41 -16.49
C ARG A 14 7.12 11.87 -15.08
N PRO A 15 6.32 10.93 -14.55
CA PRO A 15 6.56 10.37 -13.24
C PRO A 15 7.93 9.68 -13.18
N SER A 16 8.71 10.01 -12.15
CA SER A 16 10.02 9.39 -11.95
C SER A 16 9.90 7.88 -11.73
N THR A 17 10.55 7.11 -12.60
CA THR A 17 10.64 5.64 -12.57
C THR A 17 11.73 5.11 -11.65
N ARG A 18 12.28 5.97 -10.77
CA ARG A 18 13.25 5.54 -9.75
C ARG A 18 12.68 4.37 -8.96
N SER A 19 13.47 3.32 -8.86
CA SER A 19 13.11 2.09 -8.17
C SER A 19 12.73 2.37 -6.71
N VAL A 20 11.65 1.76 -6.23
CA VAL A 20 11.24 1.79 -4.82
C VAL A 20 11.99 0.77 -3.95
N LYS A 21 12.87 -0.05 -4.53
CA LYS A 21 13.62 -1.10 -3.81
C LYS A 21 14.42 -0.57 -2.61
N TRP A 22 14.96 0.64 -2.71
CA TRP A 22 15.71 1.26 -1.62
C TRP A 22 14.82 1.58 -0.40
N LEU A 23 13.52 1.85 -0.60
CA LEU A 23 12.57 2.04 0.51
C LEU A 23 12.36 0.74 1.27
N TYR A 24 12.28 -0.39 0.56
CA TYR A 24 12.19 -1.71 1.21
C TYR A 24 13.48 -2.09 1.92
N LEU A 25 14.64 -1.75 1.35
CA LEU A 25 15.92 -1.88 2.05
C LEU A 25 15.93 -1.02 3.32
N LEU A 26 15.43 0.22 3.25
CA LEU A 26 15.32 1.08 4.41
C LEU A 26 14.38 0.50 5.48
N CYS A 27 13.25 -0.09 5.08
CA CYS A 27 12.37 -0.82 6.00
C CYS A 27 13.12 -1.95 6.72
N ALA A 28 13.88 -2.75 5.97
CA ALA A 28 14.68 -3.84 6.52
C ALA A 28 15.77 -3.34 7.47
N LEU A 29 16.42 -2.21 7.17
CA LEU A 29 17.42 -1.59 8.03
C LEU A 29 16.80 -1.03 9.32
N ILE A 30 15.62 -0.43 9.25
CA ILE A 30 14.90 0.09 10.43
C ILE A 30 14.56 -1.06 11.38
N ILE A 31 13.98 -2.13 10.87
CA ILE A 31 13.60 -3.29 11.68
C ILE A 31 14.82 -4.05 12.17
N GLY A 32 15.79 -4.30 11.29
CA GLY A 32 17.05 -4.93 11.67
C GLY A 32 17.81 -4.13 12.73
N GLY A 33 17.79 -2.80 12.64
CA GLY A 33 18.35 -1.90 13.64
C GLY A 33 17.63 -1.99 14.98
N ALA A 34 16.28 -2.00 14.99
CA ALA A 34 15.50 -2.18 16.22
C ALA A 34 15.75 -3.56 16.86
N MET A 35 15.79 -4.62 16.05
CA MET A 35 16.11 -5.98 16.52
C MET A 35 17.53 -6.06 17.08
N ALA A 36 18.52 -5.47 16.40
CA ALA A 36 19.89 -5.43 16.86
C ALA A 36 20.01 -4.67 18.18
N TYR A 37 19.34 -3.53 18.31
CA TYR A 37 19.31 -2.75 19.55
C TYR A 37 18.72 -3.55 20.71
N VAL A 38 17.57 -4.20 20.52
CA VAL A 38 16.98 -5.09 21.53
C VAL A 38 17.90 -6.28 21.86
N GLY A 39 18.52 -6.88 20.85
CA GLY A 39 19.47 -7.98 21.03
C GLY A 39 20.72 -7.59 21.83
N MET A 40 21.25 -6.38 21.62
CA MET A 40 22.35 -5.83 22.42
C MET A 40 21.96 -5.58 23.88
N ARG A 41 20.66 -5.39 24.15
CA ARG A 41 20.08 -5.19 25.48
C ARG A 41 19.42 -6.45 26.02
N TRP A 42 19.82 -7.64 25.53
CA TRP A 42 19.17 -8.89 25.91
C TRP A 42 19.10 -9.08 27.43
N GLU A 43 20.17 -8.80 28.17
CA GLU A 43 20.20 -8.96 29.64
C GLU A 43 19.22 -8.03 30.38
N ASP A 44 18.88 -6.88 29.81
CA ASP A 44 17.94 -5.91 30.40
C ASP A 44 16.48 -6.39 30.29
N ILE A 45 16.19 -7.38 29.43
CA ILE A 45 14.84 -7.89 29.19
C ILE A 45 14.44 -8.84 30.32
N PRO A 46 13.32 -8.58 31.04
CA PRO A 46 12.88 -9.43 32.14
C PRO A 46 12.36 -10.79 31.65
N SER A 47 12.27 -11.75 32.57
CA SER A 47 11.50 -12.96 32.38
C SER A 47 10.46 -13.06 33.50
N PRO A 48 9.15 -13.07 33.19
CA PRO A 48 8.56 -13.19 31.86
C PRO A 48 8.56 -11.87 31.05
N VAL A 49 8.35 -11.97 29.73
CA VAL A 49 8.17 -10.83 28.82
C VAL A 49 6.68 -10.62 28.53
N PRO A 50 6.21 -9.37 28.43
CA PRO A 50 4.82 -9.14 28.04
C PRO A 50 4.59 -9.49 26.57
N THR A 51 3.42 -10.06 26.28
CA THR A 51 3.00 -10.50 24.94
C THR A 51 1.68 -9.91 24.49
N HIS A 52 0.90 -9.34 25.42
CA HIS A 52 -0.32 -8.60 25.13
C HIS A 52 -0.42 -7.37 26.05
N TRP A 53 -1.08 -6.33 25.54
CA TRP A 53 -1.32 -5.07 26.24
C TRP A 53 -2.80 -4.73 26.20
N GLY A 54 -3.40 -4.64 27.39
CA GLY A 54 -4.74 -4.12 27.60
C GLY A 54 -4.75 -2.61 27.85
N ALA A 55 -5.91 -2.07 28.18
CA ALA A 55 -6.07 -0.63 28.46
C ALA A 55 -5.33 -0.17 29.73
N ASP A 56 -5.04 -1.08 30.65
CA ASP A 56 -4.39 -0.80 31.94
C ASP A 56 -2.90 -1.21 31.95
N GLY A 57 -2.34 -1.57 30.79
CA GLY A 57 -0.96 -2.05 30.65
C GLY A 57 -0.88 -3.52 30.22
N PRO A 58 0.28 -4.17 30.38
CA PRO A 58 0.47 -5.56 29.98
C PRO A 58 -0.36 -6.52 30.84
N ASP A 59 -1.13 -7.40 30.19
CA ASP A 59 -2.08 -8.33 30.81
C ASP A 59 -1.83 -9.80 30.44
N ASP A 60 -0.94 -10.09 29.49
CA ASP A 60 -0.44 -11.44 29.17
C ASP A 60 1.07 -11.47 29.01
N PHE A 61 1.68 -12.60 29.39
CA PHE A 61 3.13 -12.76 29.52
C PHE A 61 3.61 -14.15 29.12
N ALA A 62 4.81 -14.23 28.55
CA ALA A 62 5.46 -15.49 28.18
C ALA A 62 6.89 -15.61 28.75
N PRO A 63 7.43 -16.82 28.92
CA PRO A 63 8.84 -17.00 29.24
C PRO A 63 9.75 -16.32 28.21
N LYS A 64 10.79 -15.65 28.68
CA LYS A 64 11.76 -14.98 27.81
C LYS A 64 12.41 -15.99 26.87
N SER A 65 12.25 -15.73 25.58
CA SER A 65 12.79 -16.54 24.49
C SER A 65 12.95 -15.68 23.24
N ILE A 66 13.78 -16.11 22.29
CA ILE A 66 13.98 -15.37 21.03
C ILE A 66 12.66 -15.18 20.30
N SER A 67 11.81 -16.23 20.28
CA SER A 67 10.49 -16.16 19.68
C SER A 67 9.60 -15.14 20.39
N ALA A 68 9.50 -15.18 21.72
CA ALA A 68 8.65 -14.24 22.46
C ALA A 68 9.10 -12.78 22.29
N VAL A 69 10.41 -12.51 22.30
CA VAL A 69 10.96 -11.14 22.18
C VAL A 69 10.84 -10.57 20.76
N PHE A 70 11.00 -11.39 19.72
CA PHE A 70 11.07 -10.94 18.33
C PHE A 70 9.87 -11.33 17.46
N MET A 71 8.82 -11.93 18.02
CA MET A 71 7.64 -12.40 17.26
C MET A 71 7.06 -11.30 16.37
N GLY A 72 6.84 -10.10 16.93
CA GLY A 72 6.32 -8.95 16.18
C GLY A 72 7.22 -8.57 15.00
N SER A 73 8.54 -8.58 15.19
CA SER A 73 9.50 -8.34 14.11
C SER A 73 9.47 -9.43 13.04
N PHE A 74 9.35 -10.71 13.41
CA PHE A 74 9.28 -11.80 12.42
C PHE A 74 8.00 -11.72 11.56
N ILE A 75 6.85 -11.47 12.19
CA ILE A 75 5.59 -11.22 11.49
C ILE A 75 5.73 -10.04 10.52
N PHE A 76 6.39 -8.97 10.98
CA PHE A 76 6.57 -7.79 10.16
C PHE A 76 7.57 -7.98 9.00
N ILE A 77 8.63 -8.76 9.19
CA ILE A 77 9.52 -9.17 8.08
C ILE A 77 8.70 -9.92 7.02
N GLY A 78 7.85 -10.86 7.42
CA GLY A 78 6.92 -11.54 6.50
C GLY A 78 5.98 -10.57 5.79
N THR A 79 5.49 -9.55 6.50
CA THR A 79 4.65 -8.48 5.95
C THR A 79 5.39 -7.64 4.91
N ILE A 80 6.65 -7.25 5.16
CA ILE A 80 7.47 -6.51 4.19
C ILE A 80 7.72 -7.35 2.94
N VAL A 81 8.05 -8.63 3.09
CA VAL A 81 8.21 -9.55 1.95
C VAL A 81 6.92 -9.61 1.13
N LEU A 82 5.76 -9.75 1.80
CA LEU A 82 4.47 -9.71 1.13
C LEU A 82 4.25 -8.39 0.38
N MET A 83 4.57 -7.23 0.97
CA MET A 83 4.43 -5.93 0.30
C MET A 83 5.33 -5.78 -0.94
N VAL A 84 6.55 -6.34 -0.89
CA VAL A 84 7.43 -6.43 -2.06
C VAL A 84 6.80 -7.27 -3.16
N VAL A 85 6.25 -8.44 -2.81
CA VAL A 85 5.56 -9.32 -3.76
C VAL A 85 4.34 -8.64 -4.36
N VAL A 86 3.48 -8.02 -3.54
CA VAL A 86 2.28 -7.29 -3.99
C VAL A 86 2.67 -6.15 -4.93
N THR A 87 3.72 -5.40 -4.62
CA THR A 87 4.26 -4.36 -5.52
C THR A 87 4.71 -4.95 -6.86
N GLY A 88 5.41 -6.09 -6.81
CA GLY A 88 5.86 -6.82 -8.00
C GLY A 88 4.68 -7.26 -8.87
N ILE A 89 3.67 -7.90 -8.28
CA ILE A 89 2.47 -8.38 -8.97
C ILE A 89 1.70 -7.19 -9.57
N ALA A 90 1.44 -6.14 -8.81
CA ALA A 90 0.69 -4.98 -9.28
C ALA A 90 1.40 -4.30 -10.46
N THR A 91 2.69 -4.03 -10.33
CA THR A 91 3.47 -3.36 -11.40
C THR A 91 3.68 -4.24 -12.63
N TYR A 92 3.76 -5.57 -12.44
CA TYR A 92 3.81 -6.54 -13.53
C TYR A 92 2.48 -6.61 -14.29
N ALA A 93 1.36 -6.70 -13.57
CA ALA A 93 0.02 -6.72 -14.17
C ALA A 93 -0.27 -5.44 -14.98
N MET A 94 0.15 -4.28 -14.47
CA MET A 94 0.05 -3.01 -15.21
C MET A 94 0.90 -3.01 -16.48
N LYS A 95 2.16 -3.48 -16.39
CA LYS A 95 3.04 -3.61 -17.58
C LYS A 95 2.46 -4.51 -18.66
N GLN A 96 1.87 -5.65 -18.28
CA GLN A 96 1.21 -6.57 -19.20
C GLN A 96 0.01 -5.93 -19.93
N ASN A 97 -0.58 -4.89 -19.33
CA ASN A 97 -1.73 -4.17 -19.88
C ASN A 97 -1.34 -2.95 -20.73
N GLU A 98 -0.05 -2.63 -20.85
CA GLU A 98 0.43 -1.56 -21.75
C GLU A 98 0.33 -2.03 -23.22
N SER A 99 -0.27 -1.21 -24.07
CA SER A 99 -0.31 -1.41 -25.54
C SER A 99 -0.15 -0.06 -26.23
N GLU A 100 0.56 -0.03 -27.35
CA GLU A 100 0.70 1.19 -28.16
C GLU A 100 -0.61 1.58 -28.84
N ASP A 101 -1.48 0.60 -29.09
CA ASP A 101 -2.81 0.78 -29.70
C ASP A 101 -3.83 1.37 -28.73
N HIS A 102 -3.49 1.45 -27.44
CA HIS A 102 -4.37 2.09 -26.47
C HIS A 102 -4.44 3.61 -26.69
N PRO A 103 -5.62 4.21 -26.43
CA PRO A 103 -5.79 5.66 -26.35
C PRO A 103 -4.70 6.35 -25.52
N ILE A 104 -4.32 7.55 -25.93
CA ILE A 104 -3.15 8.23 -25.36
C ILE A 104 -3.33 8.50 -23.86
N ASP A 105 -4.53 8.93 -23.45
CA ASP A 105 -4.84 9.21 -22.06
C ASP A 105 -4.69 7.96 -21.19
N ARG A 106 -5.12 6.81 -21.69
CA ARG A 106 -4.97 5.51 -21.01
C ARG A 106 -3.51 5.12 -20.83
N ARG A 107 -2.67 5.30 -21.84
CA ARG A 107 -1.23 4.98 -21.77
C ARG A 107 -0.52 5.81 -20.69
N LEU A 108 -0.80 7.10 -20.63
CA LEU A 108 -0.19 8.02 -19.66
C LEU A 108 -0.70 7.78 -18.24
N GLN A 109 -2.01 7.55 -18.08
CA GLN A 109 -2.62 7.20 -16.80
C GLN A 109 -2.07 5.89 -16.27
N SER A 110 -1.89 4.89 -17.12
CA SER A 110 -1.30 3.59 -16.75
C SER A 110 0.13 3.74 -16.23
N GLU A 111 0.97 4.50 -16.96
CA GLU A 111 2.34 4.74 -16.54
C GLU A 111 2.42 5.48 -15.19
N LEU A 112 1.57 6.49 -14.99
CA LEU A 112 1.46 7.22 -13.73
C LEU A 112 0.96 6.30 -12.61
N ASN A 113 -0.11 5.56 -12.84
CA ASN A 113 -0.73 4.67 -11.87
C ASN A 113 0.28 3.62 -11.38
N ARG A 114 1.04 3.00 -12.30
CA ARG A 114 2.09 2.04 -11.95
C ARG A 114 3.14 2.63 -11.01
N VAL A 115 3.66 3.82 -11.30
CA VAL A 115 4.68 4.47 -10.47
C VAL A 115 4.11 4.85 -9.10
N LEU A 116 2.92 5.44 -9.07
CA LEU A 116 2.34 5.88 -7.81
C LEU A 116 1.89 4.70 -6.94
N THR A 117 1.38 3.62 -7.53
CA THR A 117 1.04 2.38 -6.81
C THR A 117 2.26 1.82 -6.08
N ALA A 118 3.38 1.67 -6.79
CA ALA A 118 4.62 1.18 -6.19
C ALA A 118 5.12 2.09 -5.06
N LYS A 119 5.03 3.42 -5.24
CA LYS A 119 5.42 4.40 -4.21
C LYS A 119 4.50 4.35 -3.00
N MET A 120 3.17 4.27 -3.18
CA MET A 120 2.23 4.21 -2.07
C MET A 120 2.46 2.96 -1.21
N ILE A 121 2.58 1.78 -1.82
CA ILE A 121 2.85 0.54 -1.07
C ILE A 121 4.17 0.67 -0.29
N ALA A 122 5.22 1.21 -0.91
CA ALA A 122 6.51 1.39 -0.27
C ALA A 122 6.49 2.43 0.87
N TYR A 123 5.77 3.55 0.71
CA TYR A 123 5.63 4.56 1.78
C TYR A 123 4.78 4.07 2.95
N ILE A 124 3.71 3.32 2.68
CA ILE A 124 2.92 2.66 3.74
C ILE A 124 3.80 1.64 4.47
N SER A 125 4.58 0.85 3.74
CA SER A 125 5.52 -0.11 4.33
C SER A 125 6.56 0.58 5.22
N LEU A 126 7.08 1.73 4.79
CA LEU A 126 8.04 2.52 5.57
C LEU A 126 7.41 3.09 6.85
N ALA A 127 6.20 3.65 6.76
CA ALA A 127 5.48 4.15 7.93
C ALA A 127 5.22 3.02 8.94
N LEU A 128 4.81 1.84 8.45
CA LEU A 128 4.58 0.68 9.30
C LEU A 128 5.90 0.16 9.91
N ALA A 129 7.00 0.18 9.17
CA ALA A 129 8.32 -0.22 9.69
C ALA A 129 8.78 0.66 10.86
N LEU A 130 8.53 1.97 10.78
CA LEU A 130 8.83 2.89 11.88
C LEU A 130 7.99 2.57 13.12
N VAL A 131 6.68 2.34 12.94
CA VAL A 131 5.78 1.98 14.03
C VAL A 131 6.22 0.67 14.69
N ILE A 132 6.49 -0.37 13.89
CA ILE A 132 6.92 -1.67 14.41
C ILE A 132 8.28 -1.59 15.09
N ALA A 133 9.22 -0.78 14.59
CA ALA A 133 10.50 -0.58 15.26
C ALA A 133 10.33 0.05 16.66
N VAL A 134 9.45 1.04 16.81
CA VAL A 134 9.13 1.63 18.12
C VAL A 134 8.51 0.58 19.03
N VAL A 135 7.50 -0.15 18.54
CA VAL A 135 6.82 -1.21 19.30
C VAL A 135 7.82 -2.30 19.74
N GLN A 136 8.72 -2.74 18.85
CA GLN A 136 9.74 -3.76 19.15
C GLN A 136 10.65 -3.37 20.32
N VAL A 137 10.97 -2.08 20.45
CA VAL A 137 11.83 -1.57 21.54
C VAL A 137 11.03 -1.37 22.82
N CYS A 138 9.89 -0.68 22.72
CA CYS A 138 9.07 -0.31 23.87
C CYS A 138 8.38 -1.51 24.55
N SER A 139 8.08 -2.57 23.80
CA SER A 139 7.37 -3.73 24.34
C SER A 139 8.21 -4.57 25.32
N VAL A 140 9.52 -4.70 25.09
CA VAL A 140 10.36 -5.66 25.84
C VAL A 140 11.37 -5.04 26.79
N LEU A 141 11.70 -3.75 26.62
CA LEU A 141 12.67 -3.06 27.48
C LEU A 141 11.96 -2.27 28.58
N PRO A 142 12.15 -2.61 29.88
CA PRO A 142 11.40 -2.01 30.99
C PRO A 142 11.46 -0.47 31.04
N GLN A 143 12.62 0.09 30.73
CA GLN A 143 12.84 1.55 30.72
C GLN A 143 11.95 2.31 29.71
N TYR A 144 11.39 1.63 28.72
CA TYR A 144 10.53 2.21 27.68
C TYR A 144 9.09 1.71 27.71
N GLN A 145 8.77 0.75 28.58
CA GLN A 145 7.43 0.15 28.64
C GLN A 145 6.33 1.14 29.01
N HIS A 146 6.65 2.22 29.73
CA HIS A 146 5.71 3.30 30.01
C HIS A 146 5.09 3.96 28.75
N VAL A 147 5.75 3.82 27.59
CA VAL A 147 5.20 4.29 26.30
C VAL A 147 4.05 3.39 25.82
N MET A 148 4.05 2.11 26.23
CA MET A 148 3.02 1.13 25.92
C MET A 148 1.83 1.18 26.88
N ASP A 149 1.96 1.88 28.02
CA ASP A 149 0.93 1.95 29.03
C ASP A 149 -0.28 2.78 28.55
N GLY A 150 -1.47 2.27 28.81
CA GLY A 150 -2.70 2.92 28.39
C GLY A 150 -2.95 2.87 26.88
N MET A 151 -3.90 3.67 26.42
CA MET A 151 -4.26 3.74 24.99
C MET A 151 -3.46 4.77 24.20
N GLY A 152 -2.52 5.48 24.84
CA GLY A 152 -1.85 6.66 24.27
C GLY A 152 -1.09 6.36 22.99
N LEU A 153 -0.20 5.36 23.01
CA LEU A 153 0.54 4.96 21.82
C LEU A 153 -0.37 4.39 20.74
N PHE A 154 -1.34 3.55 21.11
CA PHE A 154 -2.30 3.00 20.15
C PHE A 154 -3.05 4.11 19.40
N ILE A 155 -3.60 5.08 20.14
CA ILE A 155 -4.27 6.26 19.58
C ILE A 155 -3.30 7.06 18.71
N GLY A 156 -2.06 7.27 19.17
CA GLY A 156 -1.02 7.96 18.42
C GLY A 156 -0.69 7.28 17.09
N ILE A 157 -0.57 5.95 17.09
CA ILE A 157 -0.36 5.15 15.87
C ILE A 157 -1.58 5.26 14.95
N MET A 158 -2.81 5.18 15.47
CA MET A 158 -4.03 5.32 14.66
C MET A 158 -4.12 6.69 13.98
N ILE A 159 -3.82 7.76 14.72
CA ILE A 159 -3.77 9.13 14.17
C ILE A 159 -2.67 9.23 13.11
N LEU A 160 -1.47 8.71 13.39
CA LEU A 160 -0.36 8.72 12.44
C LEU A 160 -0.72 7.98 11.15
N VAL A 161 -1.29 6.78 11.25
CA VAL A 161 -1.73 5.98 10.10
C VAL A 161 -2.79 6.73 9.30
N LEU A 162 -3.80 7.31 9.97
CA LEU A 162 -4.83 8.10 9.30
C LEU A 162 -4.23 9.30 8.56
N VAL A 163 -3.35 10.07 9.21
CA VAL A 163 -2.69 11.23 8.60
C VAL A 163 -1.86 10.81 7.40
N VAL A 164 -1.04 9.77 7.52
CA VAL A 164 -0.22 9.24 6.41
C VAL A 164 -1.11 8.80 5.25
N LEU A 165 -2.19 8.06 5.51
CA LEU A 165 -3.12 7.62 4.47
C LEU A 165 -3.80 8.81 3.78
N VAL A 166 -4.30 9.79 4.52
CA VAL A 166 -4.93 11.00 3.96
C VAL A 166 -3.94 11.77 3.10
N LEU A 167 -2.70 11.98 3.57
CA LEU A 167 -1.67 12.68 2.82
C LEU A 167 -1.28 11.93 1.54
N LEU A 168 -1.14 10.61 1.60
CA LEU A 168 -0.84 9.78 0.44
C LEU A 168 -1.98 9.82 -0.58
N ILE A 169 -3.23 9.69 -0.14
CA ILE A 169 -4.43 9.77 -1.01
C ILE A 169 -4.55 11.17 -1.63
N TRP A 170 -4.33 12.22 -0.85
CA TRP A 170 -4.35 13.59 -1.36
C TRP A 170 -3.25 13.82 -2.40
N TRP A 171 -2.01 13.41 -2.11
CA TRP A 171 -0.89 13.50 -3.04
C TRP A 171 -1.15 12.71 -4.33
N ALA A 172 -1.60 11.47 -4.21
CA ALA A 172 -2.04 10.60 -5.28
C ALA A 172 -3.11 11.26 -6.18
N SER A 173 -4.14 11.83 -5.54
CA SER A 173 -5.24 12.50 -6.21
C SER A 173 -4.78 13.77 -6.92
N ALA A 174 -3.83 14.51 -6.33
CA ALA A 174 -3.26 15.70 -6.95
C ALA A 174 -2.47 15.36 -8.23
N GLN A 175 -1.71 14.26 -8.23
CA GLN A 175 -0.97 13.80 -9.42
C GLN A 175 -1.91 13.36 -10.56
N THR A 176 -2.92 12.56 -10.24
CA THR A 176 -3.89 12.08 -11.23
C THR A 176 -4.72 13.22 -11.83
N ARG A 177 -5.21 14.16 -11.00
CA ARG A 177 -5.91 15.37 -11.47
C ARG A 177 -5.00 16.30 -12.27
N GLY A 178 -3.74 16.42 -11.88
CA GLY A 178 -2.73 17.20 -12.61
C GLY A 178 -2.53 16.67 -14.02
N LEU A 179 -2.40 15.34 -14.17
CA LEU A 179 -2.28 14.68 -15.46
C LEU A 179 -3.52 14.89 -16.33
N GLN A 180 -4.72 14.69 -15.78
CA GLN A 180 -5.98 14.88 -16.51
C GLN A 180 -6.09 16.29 -17.10
N ARG A 181 -5.85 17.32 -16.27
CA ARG A 181 -5.87 18.72 -16.71
C ARG A 181 -4.83 19.01 -17.79
N ALA A 182 -3.66 18.37 -17.71
CA ALA A 182 -2.61 18.57 -18.69
C ALA A 182 -2.95 17.92 -20.04
N ILE A 183 -3.57 16.73 -20.03
CA ILE A 183 -4.11 16.09 -21.24
C ILE A 183 -5.19 16.96 -21.87
N GLU A 184 -6.16 17.44 -21.09
CA GLU A 184 -7.22 18.33 -21.59
C GLU A 184 -6.66 19.60 -22.25
N LYS A 185 -5.66 20.24 -21.62
CA LYS A 185 -4.98 21.42 -22.20
C LYS A 185 -4.22 21.08 -23.48
N ALA A 186 -3.52 19.94 -23.53
CA ALA A 186 -2.79 19.52 -24.72
C ALA A 186 -3.76 19.24 -25.89
N GLN A 187 -4.94 18.69 -25.60
CA GLN A 187 -6.00 18.47 -26.57
C GLN A 187 -6.58 19.79 -27.10
N GLN A 188 -6.94 20.73 -26.20
CA GLN A 188 -7.50 22.04 -26.58
C GLN A 188 -6.50 22.90 -27.38
N SER A 189 -5.21 22.77 -27.10
CA SER A 189 -4.15 23.51 -27.79
C SER A 189 -3.63 22.84 -29.07
N GLY A 190 -4.22 21.72 -29.49
CA GLY A 190 -3.80 21.01 -30.71
C GLY A 190 -2.41 20.38 -30.63
N ARG A 191 -1.87 20.18 -29.43
CA ARG A 191 -0.54 19.56 -29.22
C ARG A 191 -0.57 18.04 -29.28
N MET A 192 -1.76 17.45 -29.18
CA MET A 192 -1.96 16.00 -29.32
C MET A 192 -1.62 15.55 -30.75
N PRO A 193 -1.09 14.33 -30.94
CA PRO A 193 -0.89 13.76 -32.27
C PRO A 193 -2.18 13.76 -33.10
N GLU A 194 -2.05 13.96 -34.42
CA GLU A 194 -3.18 13.78 -35.33
C GLU A 194 -3.69 12.34 -35.26
N GLY A 195 -5.03 12.17 -35.23
CA GLY A 195 -5.67 10.87 -35.06
C GLY A 195 -5.57 10.27 -33.65
N ALA A 196 -5.10 11.04 -32.65
CA ALA A 196 -5.08 10.60 -31.27
C ALA A 196 -6.50 10.33 -30.73
N GLU A 197 -6.79 9.06 -30.43
CA GLU A 197 -7.97 8.71 -29.66
C GLU A 197 -7.77 9.07 -28.17
N VAL A 198 -8.74 9.80 -27.62
CA VAL A 198 -8.88 10.10 -26.20
C VAL A 198 -10.21 9.52 -25.76
N GLU A 199 -10.17 8.48 -24.92
CA GLU A 199 -11.31 7.59 -24.71
C GLU A 199 -12.34 8.14 -23.69
N GLY A 200 -11.98 9.13 -22.87
CA GLY A 200 -12.94 9.82 -21.99
C GLY A 200 -13.45 8.97 -20.81
N VAL A 201 -14.73 9.11 -20.45
CA VAL A 201 -15.33 8.45 -19.26
C VAL A 201 -15.57 6.96 -19.48
N ASN A 202 -15.06 6.13 -18.57
CA ASN A 202 -15.15 4.67 -18.68
C ASN A 202 -16.48 4.12 -18.15
N HIS A 203 -17.34 3.64 -19.05
CA HIS A 203 -18.68 3.12 -18.73
C HIS A 203 -18.69 1.76 -18.00
N HIS A 204 -17.54 1.09 -17.82
CA HIS A 204 -17.48 -0.25 -17.22
C HIS A 204 -17.33 -0.28 -15.70
N TYR A 205 -17.26 0.87 -15.01
CA TYR A 205 -17.26 0.92 -13.55
C TYR A 205 -18.68 0.94 -12.98
N LYS A 206 -19.03 -0.10 -12.22
CA LYS A 206 -20.29 -0.15 -11.46
C LYS A 206 -20.15 0.63 -10.17
N PHE A 207 -21.13 1.49 -9.88
CA PHE A 207 -21.14 2.39 -8.72
C PHE A 207 -19.90 3.29 -8.61
N GLY A 208 -19.15 3.48 -9.71
CA GLY A 208 -17.86 4.19 -9.71
C GLY A 208 -16.72 3.48 -8.98
N LEU A 209 -16.92 2.24 -8.49
CA LEU A 209 -15.99 1.54 -7.61
C LEU A 209 -15.47 0.23 -8.20
N PHE A 210 -16.36 -0.57 -8.80
CA PHE A 210 -16.04 -1.94 -9.19
C PHE A 210 -15.99 -2.07 -10.70
N TYR A 211 -14.82 -2.40 -11.25
CA TYR A 211 -14.70 -2.68 -12.68
C TYR A 211 -15.45 -3.97 -13.07
N TYR A 212 -16.36 -3.87 -14.03
CA TYR A 212 -17.14 -5.00 -14.52
C TYR A 212 -17.27 -4.95 -16.05
N ASN A 213 -16.44 -5.74 -16.73
CA ASN A 213 -16.51 -5.90 -18.18
C ASN A 213 -16.44 -7.38 -18.58
N PRO A 214 -17.56 -8.00 -19.02
CA PRO A 214 -17.57 -9.38 -19.49
C PRO A 214 -16.74 -9.64 -20.75
N GLU A 215 -16.48 -8.62 -21.56
CA GLU A 215 -15.70 -8.73 -22.80
C GLU A 215 -14.19 -8.68 -22.53
N ASP A 216 -13.78 -7.97 -21.49
CA ASP A 216 -12.37 -7.89 -21.08
C ASP A 216 -11.92 -9.19 -20.40
N GLN A 217 -11.00 -9.94 -21.02
CA GLN A 217 -10.51 -11.22 -20.50
C GLN A 217 -9.56 -11.08 -19.31
N ARG A 218 -9.11 -9.87 -19.00
CA ARG A 218 -8.17 -9.61 -17.90
C ARG A 218 -8.88 -9.77 -16.56
N VAL A 219 -8.21 -10.44 -15.63
CA VAL A 219 -8.66 -10.59 -14.23
C VAL A 219 -8.26 -9.37 -13.42
N ILE A 220 -7.02 -8.90 -13.59
CA ILE A 220 -6.48 -7.72 -12.91
C ILE A 220 -6.41 -6.61 -13.95
N VAL A 221 -7.06 -5.50 -13.62
CA VAL A 221 -7.10 -4.30 -14.45
C VAL A 221 -6.54 -3.13 -13.67
N GLU A 222 -6.19 -2.06 -14.37
CA GLU A 222 -5.71 -0.86 -13.72
C GLU A 222 -6.88 0.03 -13.34
N ARG A 223 -6.79 0.69 -12.17
CA ARG A 223 -7.72 1.77 -11.88
C ARG A 223 -7.52 2.89 -12.89
N ARG A 224 -8.55 3.16 -13.69
CA ARG A 224 -8.55 4.28 -14.64
C ARG A 224 -8.74 5.62 -13.95
N TYR A 225 -9.53 5.62 -12.87
CA TYR A 225 -9.64 6.73 -11.94
C TYR A 225 -9.06 6.32 -10.58
N GLY A 226 -8.02 7.05 -10.17
CA GLY A 226 -7.29 6.78 -8.94
C GLY A 226 -6.01 5.99 -9.19
N ILE A 227 -5.59 5.25 -8.17
CA ILE A 227 -4.29 4.55 -8.13
C ILE A 227 -4.51 3.13 -7.64
N GLY A 228 -3.73 2.21 -8.17
CA GLY A 228 -3.77 0.79 -7.88
C GLY A 228 -4.29 -0.04 -9.04
N ILE A 229 -4.39 -1.33 -8.74
CA ILE A 229 -5.10 -2.32 -9.55
C ILE A 229 -6.53 -2.48 -9.03
N ASP A 230 -7.40 -2.99 -9.88
CA ASP A 230 -8.73 -3.47 -9.54
C ASP A 230 -8.91 -4.87 -10.16
N PHE A 231 -9.95 -5.57 -9.73
CA PHE A 231 -10.33 -6.85 -10.31
C PHE A 231 -11.49 -6.66 -11.28
N ASN A 232 -11.48 -7.40 -12.38
CA ASN A 232 -12.65 -7.50 -13.23
C ASN A 232 -13.66 -8.45 -12.60
N TYR A 233 -14.66 -7.89 -11.92
CA TYR A 233 -15.70 -8.65 -11.22
C TYR A 233 -16.70 -9.34 -12.16
N ALA A 234 -16.56 -9.19 -13.48
CA ALA A 234 -17.25 -10.05 -14.44
C ALA A 234 -16.63 -11.46 -14.48
N ARG A 235 -15.34 -11.59 -14.14
CA ARG A 235 -14.60 -12.86 -14.12
C ARG A 235 -14.76 -13.59 -12.80
N TRP A 236 -14.70 -14.93 -12.84
CA TRP A 236 -14.89 -15.76 -11.64
C TRP A 236 -13.79 -15.52 -10.61
N GLN A 237 -12.56 -15.24 -11.03
CA GLN A 237 -11.45 -14.92 -10.14
C GLN A 237 -11.71 -13.62 -9.35
N GLY A 238 -12.24 -12.59 -10.01
CA GLY A 238 -12.63 -11.34 -9.36
C GLY A 238 -13.77 -11.54 -8.37
N LYS A 239 -14.77 -12.37 -8.73
CA LYS A 239 -15.87 -12.74 -7.82
C LYS A 239 -15.38 -13.54 -6.62
N LEU A 240 -14.48 -14.49 -6.82
CA LEU A 240 -13.87 -15.28 -5.76
C LEU A 240 -13.08 -14.38 -4.80
N PHE A 241 -12.27 -13.47 -5.35
CA PHE A 241 -11.55 -12.47 -4.55
C PHE A 241 -12.52 -11.63 -3.71
N ALA A 242 -13.59 -11.10 -4.31
CA ALA A 242 -14.61 -10.35 -3.57
C ALA A 242 -15.26 -11.19 -2.45
N ALA A 243 -15.58 -12.45 -2.73
CA ALA A 243 -16.19 -13.35 -1.75
C ALA A 243 -15.26 -13.64 -0.57
N ILE A 244 -13.95 -13.84 -0.83
CA ILE A 244 -12.95 -14.03 0.23
C ILE A 244 -12.85 -12.77 1.08
N ILE A 245 -12.71 -11.59 0.47
CA ILE A 245 -12.61 -10.32 1.20
C ILE A 245 -13.87 -10.08 2.05
N PHE A 246 -15.05 -10.25 1.47
CA PHE A 246 -16.32 -10.09 2.17
C PHE A 246 -16.44 -11.10 3.34
N GLY A 247 -16.14 -12.38 3.08
CA GLY A 247 -16.14 -13.42 4.11
C GLY A 247 -15.19 -13.12 5.26
N THR A 248 -13.98 -12.64 4.97
CA THR A 248 -13.02 -12.23 6.00
C THR A 248 -13.53 -11.06 6.82
N VAL A 249 -14.08 -10.02 6.19
CA VAL A 249 -14.63 -8.86 6.92
C VAL A 249 -15.79 -9.30 7.82
N VAL A 250 -16.72 -10.10 7.30
CA VAL A 250 -17.83 -10.65 8.09
C VAL A 250 -17.31 -11.50 9.24
N ALA A 251 -16.32 -12.35 9.00
CA ALA A 251 -15.70 -13.16 10.05
C ALA A 251 -15.06 -12.28 11.13
N CYS A 252 -14.27 -11.26 10.76
CA CYS A 252 -13.64 -10.36 11.72
C CYS A 252 -14.66 -9.60 12.58
N VAL A 253 -15.82 -9.23 12.02
CA VAL A 253 -16.89 -8.57 12.77
C VAL A 253 -17.67 -9.55 13.63
N ALA A 254 -17.97 -10.76 13.12
CA ALA A 254 -18.79 -11.75 13.81
C ALA A 254 -18.04 -12.53 14.90
N LEU A 255 -16.75 -12.81 14.71
CA LEU A 255 -15.92 -13.61 15.62
C LEU A 255 -15.97 -13.14 17.08
N PRO A 256 -15.83 -11.84 17.39
CA PRO A 256 -15.93 -11.35 18.76
C PRO A 256 -17.27 -11.67 19.43
N PHE A 257 -18.39 -11.68 18.69
CA PHE A 257 -19.72 -11.98 19.22
C PHE A 257 -20.02 -13.48 19.30
N LEU A 258 -19.32 -14.31 18.52
CA LEU A 258 -19.48 -15.76 18.50
C LEU A 258 -18.58 -16.46 19.53
N LEU A 259 -17.51 -15.79 19.96
CA LEU A 259 -16.54 -16.29 20.94
C LEU A 259 -16.71 -15.66 22.34
N SER A 260 -17.63 -14.70 22.48
CA SER A 260 -18.08 -14.12 23.75
C SER A 260 -19.26 -14.89 24.34
#